data_AF-A0A4R7C940-F1
#
_entry.id   AF-A0A4R7C940-F1
#
_cell.length_a   1.000
_cell.length_b   1.000
_cell.length_c   1.000
_cell.angle_alpha   90.00
_cell.angle_beta   90.00
_cell.angle_gamma   90.00
#
_symmetry.space_group_name_H-M   'P 1'
#
loop_
_entity.id
_entity.type
_entity.pdbx_description
1 polymer ?
#
loop_
_entity_poly.entity_id
_entity_poly.type
_entity_poly.pdbx_seq_one_letter_code
_entity_poly.pdbx_strand_id
1 'polypeptide(L)'
;MGLRAVLSTTLAGLVLAQPASAHWDYTRWGMSVEEVKAATKGKAADNADRDLDGNGFKTLLTAPHAWGRIGMRADFRFRDEDGRLNSVGLRPLEGGDCDAIRAELNKRHGKAQPDGRLIAKWRTKDGDEVSFSLIGTCRIEQIPPTYPNIP
;
A
#
# COMPACT_ATOMS: atom_id res chain seq x y z
N MET A 1 -5.74 65.50 17.96
CA MET A 1 -6.20 64.17 18.44
C MET A 1 -6.90 63.47 17.29
N GLY A 2 -6.41 62.31 16.88
CA GLY A 2 -6.99 61.53 15.77
C GLY A 2 -6.09 60.35 15.41
N LEU A 3 -6.10 59.33 16.28
CA LEU A 3 -5.29 58.12 16.16
C LEU A 3 -5.74 57.31 14.93
N ARG A 4 -4.85 57.11 13.94
CA ARG A 4 -5.09 56.18 12.83
C ARG A 4 -4.74 54.77 13.28
N ALA A 5 -5.74 53.92 13.51
CA ALA A 5 -5.55 52.51 13.77
C ALA A 5 -5.25 51.76 12.46
N VAL A 6 -4.09 51.10 12.39
CA VAL A 6 -3.72 50.20 11.29
C VAL A 6 -4.19 48.81 11.69
N LEU A 7 -5.27 48.30 11.07
CA LEU A 7 -5.64 46.90 11.18
C LEU A 7 -4.72 46.07 10.27
N SER A 8 -3.69 45.45 10.85
CA SER A 8 -2.93 44.38 10.20
C SER A 8 -3.71 43.07 10.30
N THR A 9 -4.37 42.69 9.21
CA THR A 9 -5.02 41.38 9.09
C THR A 9 -3.96 40.32 8.75
N THR A 10 -3.46 39.62 9.76
CA THR A 10 -2.56 38.48 9.56
C THR A 10 -3.37 37.31 8.99
N LEU A 11 -3.32 37.12 7.67
CA LEU A 11 -3.94 35.99 6.99
C LEU A 11 -3.13 34.72 7.31
N ALA A 12 -3.54 33.98 8.33
CA ALA A 12 -3.00 32.66 8.64
C ALA A 12 -3.42 31.69 7.52
N GLY A 13 -2.51 31.45 6.57
CA GLY A 13 -2.71 30.49 5.49
C GLY A 13 -2.84 29.08 6.05
N LEU A 14 -4.08 28.57 6.13
CA LEU A 14 -4.32 27.14 6.24
C LEU A 14 -3.82 26.48 4.96
N VAL A 15 -2.60 25.95 5.00
CA VAL A 15 -2.14 24.97 4.02
C VAL A 15 -2.98 23.72 4.23
N LEU A 16 -4.08 23.62 3.48
CA LEU A 16 -4.81 22.37 3.32
C LEU A 16 -3.85 21.41 2.63
N ALA A 17 -3.21 20.54 3.42
CA ALA A 17 -2.46 19.41 2.89
C ALA A 17 -3.45 18.59 2.06
N GLN A 18 -3.41 18.77 0.74
CA GLN A 18 -4.13 17.90 -0.17
C GLN A 18 -3.65 16.48 0.13
N PRO A 19 -4.55 15.48 0.24
CA PRO A 19 -4.12 14.11 0.35
C PRO A 19 -3.32 13.82 -0.91
N ALA A 20 -1.99 13.83 -0.79
CA ALA A 20 -1.12 13.39 -1.85
C ALA A 20 -1.60 12.00 -2.22
N SER A 21 -2.01 11.79 -3.48
CA SER A 21 -2.59 10.54 -3.96
C SER A 21 -1.80 9.37 -3.41
N ALA A 22 -2.37 8.66 -2.45
CA ALA A 22 -1.78 7.46 -1.93
C ALA A 22 -1.86 6.43 -3.06
N HIS A 23 -0.73 5.86 -3.44
CA HIS A 23 -0.71 4.80 -4.45
C HIS A 23 -1.25 3.49 -3.86
N TRP A 24 -1.00 3.25 -2.57
CA TRP A 24 -1.56 2.14 -1.82
C TRP A 24 -2.13 2.61 -0.47
N ASP A 25 -3.46 2.64 -0.35
CA ASP A 25 -4.27 3.08 0.80
C ASP A 25 -3.84 4.44 1.41
N TYR A 26 -2.80 4.43 2.26
CA TYR A 26 -2.23 5.62 2.90
C TYR A 26 -0.74 5.85 2.57
N THR A 27 -0.10 4.96 1.81
CA THR A 27 1.32 5.02 1.44
C THR A 27 1.55 5.40 -0.03
N ARG A 28 2.76 5.84 -0.33
CA ARG A 28 3.25 6.08 -1.69
C ARG A 28 4.50 5.23 -1.92
N TRP A 29 4.62 4.69 -3.14
CA TRP A 29 5.87 4.09 -3.62
C TRP A 29 7.05 5.04 -3.40
N GLY A 30 8.20 4.50 -2.99
CA GLY A 30 9.39 5.29 -2.68
C GLY A 30 9.50 5.78 -1.22
N MET A 31 8.47 5.59 -0.38
CA MET A 31 8.54 5.97 1.03
C MET A 31 9.63 5.20 1.80
N SER A 32 10.30 5.84 2.76
CA SER A 32 11.15 5.19 3.76
C SER A 32 10.30 4.45 4.82
N VAL A 33 10.97 3.67 5.67
CA VAL A 33 10.34 2.99 6.82
C VAL A 33 9.60 3.99 7.72
N GLU A 34 10.25 5.11 8.04
CA GLU A 34 9.71 6.16 8.91
C GLU A 34 8.52 6.86 8.26
N GLU A 35 8.60 7.13 6.95
CA GLU A 35 7.51 7.72 6.18
C GLU A 35 6.29 6.79 6.15
N VAL A 36 6.50 5.47 6.00
CA VAL A 36 5.42 4.48 6.09
C VAL A 36 4.82 4.45 7.50
N LYS A 37 5.65 4.39 8.56
CA LYS A 37 5.15 4.45 9.96
C LYS A 37 4.30 5.70 10.21
N ALA A 38 4.76 6.86 9.75
CA ALA A 38 4.02 8.11 9.86
C ALA A 38 2.70 8.08 9.07
N ALA A 39 2.73 7.60 7.83
CA ALA A 39 1.55 7.47 6.97
C ALA A 39 0.49 6.53 7.57
N THR A 40 0.93 5.46 8.24
CA THR A 40 0.02 4.51 8.92
C THR A 40 -0.53 5.03 10.25
N LYS A 41 -0.14 6.24 10.67
CA LYS A 41 -0.44 6.80 12.00
C LYS A 41 -0.01 5.86 13.14
N GLY A 42 1.14 5.22 12.98
CA GLY A 42 1.71 4.29 13.97
C GLY A 42 1.10 2.89 13.99
N LYS A 43 0.20 2.54 13.05
CA LYS A 43 -0.34 1.17 12.94
C LYS A 43 0.68 0.18 12.40
N ALA A 44 1.62 0.63 11.57
CA ALA A 44 2.69 -0.22 11.10
C ALA A 44 3.74 -0.43 12.20
N ALA A 45 4.06 -1.69 12.45
CA ALA A 45 5.06 -2.11 13.41
C ALA A 45 6.24 -2.77 12.68
N ASP A 46 7.40 -2.74 13.34
CA ASP A 46 8.57 -3.47 12.87
C ASP A 46 8.26 -4.95 12.79
N ASN A 47 8.61 -5.53 11.64
CA ASN A 47 8.48 -6.96 11.44
C ASN A 47 9.76 -7.64 11.93
N ALA A 48 9.66 -8.69 12.74
CA ALA A 48 10.81 -9.51 13.11
C ALA A 48 11.01 -10.70 12.18
N ASP A 49 9.93 -11.15 11.51
CA ASP A 49 9.93 -12.31 10.63
C ASP A 49 10.68 -12.04 9.32
N ARG A 50 11.87 -12.63 9.19
CA ARG A 50 12.75 -12.49 8.03
C ARG A 50 12.48 -13.53 6.94
N ASP A 51 11.62 -14.52 7.17
CA ASP A 51 11.26 -15.52 6.15
C ASP A 51 10.46 -14.89 4.99
N LEU A 52 10.03 -13.64 5.17
CA LEU A 52 9.30 -12.83 4.20
C LEU A 52 10.20 -11.99 3.30
N ASP A 53 11.50 -11.96 3.61
CA ASP A 53 12.52 -11.29 2.82
C ASP A 53 12.91 -12.18 1.62
N GLY A 54 13.30 -11.57 0.51
CA GLY A 54 13.69 -12.31 -0.70
C GLY A 54 13.60 -11.47 -1.97
N ASN A 55 14.24 -11.95 -3.03
CA ASN A 55 14.25 -11.32 -4.36
C ASN A 55 14.68 -9.83 -4.35
N GLY A 56 15.64 -9.47 -3.49
CA GLY A 56 16.13 -8.09 -3.36
C GLY A 56 15.21 -7.17 -2.55
N PHE A 57 14.29 -7.73 -1.76
CA PHE A 57 13.39 -6.98 -0.89
C PHE A 57 13.41 -7.47 0.56
N LYS A 58 13.21 -6.53 1.48
CA LYS A 58 12.96 -6.79 2.90
C LYS A 58 11.56 -6.37 3.30
N THR A 59 10.84 -7.26 3.96
CA THR A 59 9.57 -6.94 4.61
C THR A 59 9.87 -6.34 5.99
N LEU A 60 10.08 -5.03 6.04
CA LEU A 60 10.52 -4.35 7.26
C LEU A 60 9.36 -3.98 8.18
N LEU A 61 8.17 -3.73 7.63
CA LEU A 61 6.99 -3.35 8.40
C LEU A 61 5.81 -4.26 8.10
N THR A 62 4.95 -4.42 9.10
CA THR A 62 3.62 -5.01 8.92
C THR A 62 2.55 -4.15 9.59
N ALA A 63 1.33 -4.20 9.09
CA ALA A 63 0.19 -3.55 9.72
C ALA A 63 -1.09 -4.38 9.60
N PRO A 64 -2.01 -4.31 10.56
CA PRO A 64 -3.36 -4.82 10.36
C PRO A 64 -4.07 -4.00 9.29
N HIS A 65 -4.72 -4.69 8.36
CA HIS A 65 -5.50 -4.09 7.29
C HIS A 65 -6.82 -4.86 7.13
N ALA A 66 -7.83 -4.20 6.57
CA ALA A 66 -9.12 -4.83 6.28
C ALA A 66 -9.46 -4.62 4.81
N TRP A 67 -9.74 -5.70 4.10
CA TRP A 67 -10.29 -5.64 2.76
C TRP A 67 -11.76 -6.06 2.82
N GLY A 68 -12.65 -5.06 2.90
CA GLY A 68 -14.06 -5.31 3.18
C GLY A 68 -14.24 -5.93 4.57
N ARG A 69 -14.75 -7.16 4.62
CA ARG A 69 -14.92 -7.93 5.88
C ARG A 69 -13.75 -8.86 6.18
N ILE A 70 -12.74 -8.91 5.32
CA ILE A 70 -11.63 -9.86 5.41
C ILE A 70 -10.49 -9.18 6.18
N GLY A 71 -10.12 -9.76 7.31
CA GLY A 71 -8.95 -9.36 8.09
C GLY A 71 -7.66 -9.76 7.38
N MET A 72 -6.81 -8.78 7.12
CA MET A 72 -5.55 -8.94 6.41
C MET A 72 -4.38 -8.42 7.24
N ARG A 73 -3.20 -8.96 6.97
CA ARG A 73 -1.92 -8.32 7.31
C ARG A 73 -1.36 -7.70 6.04
N ALA A 74 -1.04 -6.41 6.11
CA ALA A 74 -0.22 -5.73 5.12
C ALA A 74 1.26 -5.95 5.45
N ASP A 75 2.02 -6.37 4.44
CA ASP A 75 3.46 -6.59 4.48
C ASP A 75 4.12 -5.53 3.58
N PHE A 76 4.82 -4.57 4.18
CA PHE A 76 5.49 -3.50 3.45
C PHE A 76 6.89 -3.94 3.04
N ARG A 77 7.11 -4.06 1.73
CA ARG A 77 8.36 -4.54 1.15
C ARG A 77 9.19 -3.39 0.61
N PHE A 78 10.41 -3.32 1.10
CA PHE A 78 11.39 -2.28 0.80
C PHE A 78 12.52 -2.88 -0.04
N ARG A 79 12.97 -2.16 -1.07
CA ARG A 79 14.13 -2.57 -1.85
C ARG A 79 15.37 -2.62 -0.97
N ASP A 80 16.20 -3.63 -1.17
CA ASP A 80 17.48 -3.75 -0.46
C ASP A 80 18.47 -2.66 -0.87
N GLU A 81 18.39 -2.18 -2.11
CA GLU A 81 19.31 -1.22 -2.71
C GLU A 81 19.24 0.16 -2.06
N ASP A 82 18.02 0.67 -1.83
CA ASP A 82 17.79 2.05 -1.40
C ASP A 82 16.84 2.16 -0.19
N GLY A 83 16.38 1.03 0.35
CA GLY A 83 15.49 0.99 1.52
C GLY A 83 14.13 1.62 1.28
N ARG A 84 13.66 1.71 0.03
CA ARG A 84 12.40 2.38 -0.32
C ARG A 84 11.26 1.39 -0.56
N LEU A 85 10.06 1.78 -0.12
CA LEU A 85 8.83 1.01 -0.32
C LEU A 85 8.60 0.75 -1.81
N ASN A 86 8.41 -0.51 -2.15
CA ASN A 86 8.24 -0.95 -3.54
C ASN A 86 6.98 -1.77 -3.76
N SER A 87 6.61 -2.63 -2.81
CA SER A 87 5.37 -3.38 -2.91
C SER A 87 4.69 -3.47 -1.55
N VAL A 88 3.37 -3.71 -1.60
CA VAL A 88 2.61 -4.11 -0.42
C VAL A 88 1.99 -5.47 -0.68
N GLY A 89 2.40 -6.44 0.11
CA GLY A 89 1.77 -7.76 0.18
C GLY A 89 0.57 -7.71 1.13
N LEU A 90 -0.50 -8.42 0.80
CA LEU A 90 -1.63 -8.65 1.69
C LEU A 90 -1.87 -10.14 1.83
N ARG A 91 -1.94 -10.59 3.08
CA ARG A 91 -2.23 -11.98 3.43
C ARG A 91 -3.37 -12.04 4.44
N PRO A 92 -4.30 -13.01 4.30
CA PRO A 92 -5.36 -13.20 5.29
C PRO A 92 -4.77 -13.61 6.64
N LEU A 93 -5.36 -13.11 7.73
CA LEU A 93 -4.90 -13.44 9.10
C LEU A 93 -5.16 -14.90 9.47
N GLU A 94 -6.25 -15.50 8.98
CA GLU A 94 -6.61 -16.90 9.27
C GLU A 94 -7.32 -17.54 8.05
N GLY A 95 -6.85 -18.72 7.61
CA GLY A 95 -7.57 -19.64 6.72
C GLY A 95 -8.28 -19.03 5.50
N GLY A 96 -7.72 -17.95 4.94
CA GLY A 96 -8.48 -16.98 4.14
C GLY A 96 -9.30 -17.60 3.01
N ASP A 97 -10.55 -17.16 2.90
CA ASP A 97 -11.43 -17.51 1.80
C ASP A 97 -10.91 -16.86 0.51
N CYS A 98 -10.07 -17.60 -0.21
CA CYS A 98 -9.42 -17.14 -1.43
C CYS A 98 -10.42 -16.79 -2.54
N ASP A 99 -11.60 -17.43 -2.55
CA ASP A 99 -12.65 -17.10 -3.49
C ASP A 99 -13.33 -15.78 -3.11
N ALA A 100 -13.59 -15.54 -1.82
CA ALA A 100 -14.09 -14.26 -1.34
C ALA A 100 -13.09 -13.12 -1.62
N ILE A 101 -11.80 -13.37 -1.43
CA ILE A 101 -10.73 -12.40 -1.76
C ILE A 101 -10.75 -12.08 -3.26
N ARG A 102 -10.79 -13.10 -4.12
CA ARG A 102 -10.85 -12.92 -5.58
C ARG A 102 -12.12 -12.19 -6.01
N ALA A 103 -13.26 -12.49 -5.39
CA ALA A 103 -14.52 -11.81 -5.65
C ALA A 103 -14.44 -10.31 -5.29
N GLU A 104 -13.84 -9.97 -4.15
CA GLU A 104 -13.69 -8.57 -3.74
C GLU A 104 -12.69 -7.80 -4.63
N LEU A 105 -11.61 -8.46 -5.08
CA LEU A 105 -10.71 -7.91 -6.09
C LEU A 105 -11.44 -7.60 -7.40
N ASN A 106 -12.27 -8.54 -7.88
CA ASN A 106 -13.07 -8.34 -9.09
C ASN A 106 -14.09 -7.20 -8.94
N LYS A 107 -14.70 -7.07 -7.76
CA LYS A 107 -15.62 -5.98 -7.46
C LYS A 107 -14.92 -4.62 -7.46
N ARG A 108 -13.69 -4.53 -6.93
CA ARG A 108 -12.94 -3.28 -6.81
C ARG A 108 -12.28 -2.84 -8.11
N HIS A 109 -11.73 -3.78 -8.88
CA HIS A 109 -10.89 -3.49 -10.03
C HIS A 109 -11.49 -3.92 -11.37
N GLY A 110 -12.68 -4.53 -11.37
CA GLY A 110 -13.27 -5.15 -12.55
C GLY A 110 -12.71 -6.56 -12.79
N LYS A 111 -12.96 -7.13 -13.96
CA LYS A 111 -12.46 -8.48 -14.27
C LYS A 111 -10.94 -8.50 -14.33
N ALA A 112 -10.34 -9.53 -13.75
CA ALA A 112 -8.92 -9.80 -13.94
C ALA A 112 -8.56 -9.89 -15.43
N GLN A 113 -7.34 -9.48 -15.76
CA GLN A 113 -6.74 -9.79 -17.04
C GLN A 113 -6.70 -11.31 -17.23
N PRO A 114 -6.85 -11.82 -18.47
CA PRO A 114 -6.72 -13.24 -18.73
C PRO A 114 -5.26 -13.66 -18.54
N ASP A 115 -4.94 -14.08 -17.32
CA ASP A 115 -3.69 -14.75 -16.98
C ASP A 115 -4.07 -15.90 -16.04
N GLY A 116 -3.74 -17.14 -16.43
CA GLY A 116 -3.74 -18.33 -15.57
C GLY A 116 -5.00 -18.71 -14.78
N ARG A 117 -4.98 -19.91 -14.18
CA ARG A 117 -5.93 -20.27 -13.09
C ARG A 117 -5.39 -19.87 -11.71
N LEU A 118 -4.07 -19.85 -11.54
CA LEU A 118 -3.38 -19.73 -10.25
C LEU A 118 -2.90 -18.33 -9.91
N ILE A 119 -2.76 -17.48 -10.92
CA ILE A 119 -2.44 -16.06 -10.76
C ILE A 119 -3.58 -15.29 -11.45
N ALA A 120 -3.88 -14.11 -10.95
CA ALA A 120 -4.79 -13.19 -11.60
C ALA A 120 -4.27 -11.77 -11.40
N LYS A 121 -4.30 -10.96 -12.45
CA LYS A 121 -3.81 -9.58 -12.43
C LYS A 121 -4.91 -8.57 -12.73
N TRP A 122 -4.83 -7.43 -12.07
CA TRP A 122 -5.64 -6.24 -12.34
C TRP A 122 -4.74 -5.03 -12.49
N ARG A 123 -5.27 -3.97 -13.08
CA ARG A 123 -4.65 -2.66 -13.10
C ARG A 123 -5.55 -1.67 -12.37
N THR A 124 -5.00 -0.89 -11.43
CA THR A 124 -5.74 0.18 -10.77
C THR A 124 -5.94 1.36 -11.72
N LYS A 125 -6.78 2.32 -11.35
CA LYS A 125 -6.98 3.55 -12.13
C LYS A 125 -5.70 4.39 -12.23
N ASP A 126 -4.85 4.30 -11.21
CA ASP A 126 -3.57 5.01 -11.12
C ASP A 126 -2.43 4.26 -11.82
N GLY A 127 -2.73 3.10 -12.42
CA GLY A 127 -1.81 2.31 -13.23
C GLY A 127 -1.07 1.21 -12.48
N ASP A 128 -1.17 1.14 -11.14
CA ASP A 128 -0.56 0.08 -10.34
C ASP A 128 -1.04 -1.31 -10.79
N GLU A 129 -0.14 -2.29 -10.71
CA GLU A 129 -0.51 -3.70 -10.90
C GLU A 129 -0.91 -4.29 -9.55
N VAL A 130 -2.07 -4.95 -9.53
CA VAL A 130 -2.52 -5.79 -8.41
C VAL A 130 -2.49 -7.22 -8.90
N SER A 131 -1.76 -8.10 -8.21
CA SER A 131 -1.72 -9.53 -8.51
C SER A 131 -2.30 -10.32 -7.34
N PHE A 132 -2.99 -11.41 -7.65
CA PHE A 132 -3.49 -12.39 -6.69
C PHE A 132 -2.89 -13.74 -7.05
N SER A 133 -2.32 -14.43 -6.07
CA SER A 133 -1.74 -15.76 -6.26
C SER A 133 -2.40 -16.77 -5.36
N LEU A 134 -2.71 -17.96 -5.91
CA LEU A 134 -3.17 -19.15 -5.20
C LEU A 134 -2.03 -20.12 -4.86
N ILE A 135 -0.78 -19.77 -5.13
CA ILE A 135 0.37 -20.65 -4.89
C ILE A 135 0.74 -20.56 -3.39
N GLY A 136 0.49 -21.64 -2.65
CA GLY A 136 0.63 -21.68 -1.19
C GLY A 136 -0.61 -21.15 -0.48
N THR A 137 -0.46 -20.13 0.37
CA THR A 137 -1.59 -19.37 0.90
C THR A 137 -1.93 -18.23 -0.05
N CYS A 138 -3.23 -18.00 -0.30
CA CYS A 138 -3.59 -16.91 -1.19
C CYS A 138 -3.10 -15.56 -0.66
N ARG A 139 -2.51 -14.80 -1.58
CA ARG A 139 -1.92 -13.50 -1.29
C ARG A 139 -2.20 -12.52 -2.40
N ILE A 140 -2.18 -11.26 -2.04
CA ILE A 140 -2.30 -10.15 -2.97
C ILE A 140 -0.98 -9.39 -2.91
N GLU A 141 -0.52 -8.91 -4.06
CA GLU A 141 0.63 -8.02 -4.13
C GLU A 141 0.28 -6.84 -5.02
N GLN A 142 0.48 -5.63 -4.53
CA GLN A 142 0.31 -4.41 -5.30
C GLN A 142 1.67 -3.73 -5.50
N ILE A 143 1.96 -3.35 -6.75
CA ILE A 143 3.23 -2.76 -7.19
C ILE A 143 2.98 -1.51 -8.07
N PRO A 144 3.96 -0.59 -8.19
CA PRO A 144 3.87 0.57 -9.07
C PRO A 144 3.65 0.22 -10.56
N PRO A 145 3.17 1.19 -11.37
CA PRO A 145 2.82 0.97 -12.79
C PRO A 145 4.00 0.55 -13.67
N THR A 146 5.20 0.93 -13.25
CA THR A 146 6.45 0.75 -13.98
C THR A 146 7.45 0.03 -13.08
N TYR A 147 7.21 -1.25 -12.83
CA TYR A 147 8.29 -2.12 -12.41
C TYR A 147 8.72 -2.94 -13.62
N PRO A 148 9.93 -2.73 -14.17
CA PRO A 148 10.48 -3.70 -15.10
C PRO A 148 10.67 -5.00 -14.32
N ASN A 149 10.27 -6.13 -14.92
CA ASN A 149 10.53 -7.46 -14.37
C ASN A 149 11.97 -7.48 -13.83
N ILE A 150 12.15 -7.73 -12.53
CA ILE A 150 13.47 -8.16 -12.05
C ILE A 150 13.72 -9.48 -12.79
N PRO A 151 14.79 -9.59 -13.58
CA PRO A 151 15.10 -10.80 -14.34
C PRO A 151 15.27 -12.02 -13.44
#